data_AF-A0A4Q3UF61-F1
#
_entry.id   AF-A0A4Q3UF61-F1
#
_cell.length_a   1.000
_cell.length_b   1.000
_cell.length_c   1.000
_cell.angle_alpha   90.00
_cell.angle_beta   90.00
_cell.angle_gamma   90.00
#
_symmetry.space_group_name_H-M   'P 1'
#
loop_
_entity.id
_entity.type
_entity.pdbx_description
1 polymer ?
#
loop_
_entity_poly.entity_id
_entity_poly.type
_entity_poly.pdbx_seq_one_letter_code
_entity_poly.pdbx_strand_id
1 'polypeptide(L)'
;GGITTVSWHFSNPASGGGFYWKDSVSVPAVRLIIPGGSHHTEYKQILKTIAGLANTVTGKDGTLAPMIFRPFHEFDGDWFWWGKSHCTPQEFKTLWKFTVSYLRDSLAVHNFIYAFSPDNKFNSEAEFLERYPGNEFVDMVGMDNYGDFGRDGKYDLEAGLKKLQIVSEYAIKNGKLAAFTETGLESVADKAWYSETLLKIVKSPKLRLSYVLVWRNNSRSPTHFYAPFPGHNSVNDFLAFYNDKFTLFEKDLKKIYSY
;
A
#
# COMPACT_ATOMS: atom_id res chain seq x y z
N GLY A 1 9.09 -17.61 8.30
CA GLY A 1 7.95 -16.78 8.71
C GLY A 1 7.63 -15.87 7.55
N GLY A 2 6.35 -15.55 7.36
CA GLY A 2 5.90 -14.58 6.35
C GLY A 2 6.28 -13.13 6.67
N ILE A 3 6.01 -12.24 5.72
CA ILE A 3 6.19 -10.78 5.82
C ILE A 3 4.85 -10.15 6.19
N THR A 4 4.85 -9.17 7.09
CA THR A 4 3.64 -8.43 7.50
C THR A 4 3.64 -7.03 6.88
N THR A 5 2.50 -6.65 6.29
CA THR A 5 2.23 -5.28 5.82
C THR A 5 0.89 -4.81 6.38
N VAL A 6 0.80 -3.52 6.73
CA VAL A 6 -0.33 -2.92 7.43
C VAL A 6 -0.71 -1.62 6.73
N SER A 7 -1.91 -1.57 6.17
CA SER A 7 -2.53 -0.33 5.71
C SER A 7 -3.45 0.25 6.79
N TRP A 8 -3.75 1.54 6.69
CA TRP A 8 -4.57 2.24 7.68
C TRP A 8 -5.69 3.04 7.01
N HIS A 9 -6.88 2.44 6.98
CA HIS A 9 -8.13 3.11 6.62
C HIS A 9 -8.61 3.99 7.79
N PHE A 10 -7.91 5.11 7.97
CA PHE A 10 -8.09 6.03 9.09
C PHE A 10 -9.38 6.84 8.93
N SER A 11 -10.33 6.72 9.85
CA SER A 11 -11.54 7.56 9.81
C SER A 11 -11.18 9.04 9.97
N ASN A 12 -11.97 9.93 9.35
CA ASN A 12 -11.72 11.37 9.39
C ASN A 12 -11.62 11.86 10.86
N PRO A 13 -10.46 12.39 11.30
CA PRO A 13 -10.26 12.73 12.71
C PRO A 13 -10.86 14.08 13.13
N ALA A 14 -11.37 14.86 12.18
CA ALA A 14 -11.90 16.20 12.42
C ALA A 14 -13.41 16.31 12.15
N SER A 15 -14.06 15.22 11.75
CA SER A 15 -15.51 15.14 11.61
C SER A 15 -16.04 13.73 11.88
N GLY A 16 -17.36 13.57 11.84
CA GLY A 16 -17.96 12.24 11.90
C GLY A 16 -17.76 11.44 10.60
N GLY A 17 -18.32 10.24 10.55
CA GLY A 17 -18.27 9.38 9.36
C GLY A 17 -17.14 8.36 9.40
N GLY A 18 -16.50 8.12 8.26
CA GLY A 18 -15.48 7.09 8.09
C GLY A 18 -14.25 7.61 7.35
N PHE A 19 -13.49 6.70 6.74
CA PHE A 19 -12.28 7.02 5.99
C PHE A 19 -12.57 7.49 4.56
N TYR A 20 -13.67 7.01 3.96
CA TYR A 20 -14.14 7.52 2.66
C TYR A 20 -14.64 8.95 2.78
N TRP A 21 -14.28 9.78 1.81
CA TRP A 21 -14.84 11.10 1.63
C TRP A 21 -16.34 11.01 1.33
N LYS A 22 -17.10 11.84 2.03
CA LYS A 22 -18.55 12.01 1.89
C LYS A 22 -18.87 13.49 2.07
N ASP A 23 -19.32 14.16 1.01
CA ASP A 23 -19.55 15.61 1.00
C ASP A 23 -20.46 16.11 2.13
N SER A 24 -21.39 15.27 2.59
CA SER A 24 -22.34 15.62 3.65
C SER A 24 -21.74 15.66 5.06
N VAL A 25 -20.55 15.10 5.29
CA VAL A 25 -19.99 14.95 6.66
C VAL A 25 -18.47 15.12 6.73
N SER A 26 -17.74 14.91 5.64
CA SER A 26 -16.28 14.96 5.65
C SER A 26 -15.80 16.42 5.67
N VAL A 27 -14.72 16.65 6.42
CA VAL A 27 -13.99 17.92 6.38
C VAL A 27 -12.55 17.71 5.90
N PRO A 28 -11.90 18.71 5.28
CA PRO A 28 -10.48 18.66 4.89
C PRO A 28 -9.55 18.50 6.11
N ALA A 29 -9.42 17.28 6.63
CA ALA A 29 -8.84 17.06 7.96
C ALA A 29 -7.32 17.23 8.02
N VAL A 30 -6.60 17.08 6.90
CA VAL A 30 -5.13 17.17 6.87
C VAL A 30 -4.65 18.48 7.49
N ARG A 31 -5.19 19.63 7.07
CA ARG A 31 -4.81 20.95 7.60
C ARG A 31 -5.09 21.12 9.11
N LEU A 32 -6.03 20.33 9.63
CA LEU A 32 -6.45 20.39 11.03
C LEU A 32 -5.58 19.51 11.93
N ILE A 33 -4.95 18.46 11.39
CA ILE A 33 -4.15 17.52 12.19
C ILE A 33 -2.64 17.68 12.05
N ILE A 34 -2.14 18.40 11.03
CA ILE A 34 -0.71 18.76 10.94
C ILE A 34 -0.30 19.72 12.07
N PRO A 35 1.01 19.89 12.36
CA PRO A 35 1.46 20.83 13.39
C PRO A 35 0.87 22.22 13.23
N GLY A 36 0.33 22.77 14.32
CA GLY A 36 -0.40 24.06 14.35
C GLY A 36 -1.90 23.96 14.03
N GLY A 37 -2.37 22.80 13.54
CA GLY A 37 -3.80 22.54 13.32
C GLY A 37 -4.57 22.32 14.62
N SER A 38 -5.87 22.60 14.60
CA SER A 38 -6.75 22.55 15.77
C SER A 38 -6.96 21.16 16.38
N HIS A 39 -6.72 20.09 15.61
CA HIS A 39 -6.89 18.69 15.99
C HIS A 39 -5.54 17.94 16.12
N HIS A 40 -4.43 18.68 16.18
CA HIS A 40 -3.09 18.09 16.20
C HIS A 40 -2.83 17.26 17.47
N THR A 41 -3.35 17.71 18.61
CA THR A 41 -3.18 16.99 19.89
C THR A 41 -3.90 15.65 19.88
N GLU A 42 -5.12 15.62 19.33
CA GLU A 42 -5.94 14.42 19.15
C GLU A 42 -5.25 13.45 18.20
N TYR A 43 -4.69 13.97 17.10
CA TYR A 43 -3.93 13.15 16.16
C TYR A 43 -2.72 12.48 16.82
N LYS A 44 -2.01 13.18 17.70
CA LYS A 44 -0.92 12.57 18.50
C LYS A 44 -1.41 11.43 19.39
N GLN A 45 -2.60 11.55 19.99
CA GLN A 45 -3.16 10.44 20.79
C GLN A 45 -3.49 9.23 19.91
N ILE A 46 -4.00 9.46 18.70
CA ILE A 46 -4.26 8.38 17.73
C ILE A 46 -2.96 7.67 17.36
N LEU A 47 -1.88 8.42 17.09
CA LEU A 47 -0.57 7.82 16.81
C LEU A 47 0.01 7.03 17.99
N LYS A 48 -0.28 7.41 19.24
CA LYS A 48 0.10 6.60 20.41
C LYS A 48 -0.59 5.24 20.43
N THR A 49 -1.84 5.15 19.97
CA THR A 49 -2.52 3.85 19.82
C THR A 49 -1.83 2.96 18.80
N ILE A 50 -1.38 3.54 17.67
CA ILE A 50 -0.60 2.80 16.65
C ILE A 50 0.73 2.34 17.23
N ALA A 51 1.46 3.22 17.92
CA ALA A 51 2.73 2.85 18.56
C ALA A 51 2.55 1.77 19.64
N GLY A 52 1.47 1.86 20.43
CA GLY A 52 1.11 0.85 21.42
C GLY A 52 0.90 -0.52 20.79
N LEU A 53 0.16 -0.59 19.67
CA LEU A 53 0.05 -1.84 18.91
C LEU A 53 1.41 -2.30 18.40
N ALA A 54 2.15 -1.43 17.71
CA ALA A 54 3.42 -1.79 17.07
C ALA A 54 4.44 -2.38 18.05
N ASN A 55 4.52 -1.83 19.26
CA ASN A 55 5.42 -2.27 20.31
C ASN A 55 4.96 -3.54 21.06
N THR A 56 3.78 -4.08 20.73
CA THR A 56 3.25 -5.33 21.33
C THR A 56 3.31 -6.52 20.38
N VAL A 57 3.43 -6.28 19.06
CA VAL A 57 3.48 -7.36 18.07
C VAL A 57 4.88 -7.99 18.08
N THR A 58 4.96 -9.21 18.60
CA THR A 58 6.22 -9.96 18.72
C THR A 58 6.14 -11.31 18.01
N GLY A 59 7.29 -11.77 17.50
CA GLY A 59 7.48 -13.13 17.03
C GLY A 59 7.50 -14.13 18.19
N LYS A 60 7.56 -15.43 17.86
CA LYS A 60 7.63 -16.51 18.87
C LYS A 60 8.87 -16.44 19.76
N ASP A 61 9.94 -15.79 19.28
CA ASP A 61 11.19 -15.56 20.01
C ASP A 61 11.15 -14.30 20.91
N GLY A 62 10.01 -13.61 20.98
CA GLY A 62 9.82 -12.40 21.76
C GLY A 62 10.39 -11.13 21.11
N THR A 63 10.99 -11.22 19.91
CA THR A 63 11.47 -10.04 19.17
C THR A 63 10.30 -9.30 18.52
N LEU A 64 10.39 -7.96 18.41
CA LEU A 64 9.37 -7.18 17.71
C LEU A 64 9.27 -7.61 16.25
N ALA A 65 8.06 -7.88 15.77
CA ALA A 65 7.83 -8.27 14.39
C ALA A 65 7.98 -7.04 13.46
N PRO A 66 8.85 -7.08 12.44
CA PRO A 66 8.91 -6.03 11.43
C PRO A 66 7.62 -5.97 10.60
N MET A 67 7.09 -4.77 10.40
CA MET A 67 5.89 -4.53 9.63
C MET A 67 6.11 -3.41 8.61
N ILE A 68 5.64 -3.64 7.37
CA ILE A 68 5.58 -2.60 6.35
C ILE A 68 4.34 -1.75 6.64
N PHE A 69 4.52 -0.55 7.18
CA PHE A 69 3.43 0.38 7.47
C PHE A 69 3.18 1.29 6.27
N ARG A 70 1.96 1.24 5.73
CA ARG A 70 1.56 1.92 4.49
C ARG A 70 0.39 2.89 4.77
N PRO A 71 0.65 4.00 5.48
CA PRO A 71 -0.39 4.98 5.81
C PRO A 71 -0.73 5.85 4.60
N PHE A 72 -1.94 6.43 4.61
CA PHE A 72 -2.36 7.46 3.64
C PHE A 72 -2.22 7.04 2.17
N HIS A 73 -2.33 5.76 1.86
CA HIS A 73 -2.30 5.22 0.49
C HIS A 73 -3.34 5.84 -0.44
N GLU A 74 -3.10 5.72 -1.75
CA GLU A 74 -4.02 6.20 -2.81
C GLU A 74 -4.32 7.71 -2.72
N PHE A 75 -3.35 8.48 -2.23
CA PHE A 75 -3.49 9.92 -1.95
C PHE A 75 -3.62 10.81 -3.20
N ASP A 76 -3.33 10.28 -4.38
CA ASP A 76 -3.57 10.89 -5.69
C ASP A 76 -5.03 10.75 -6.14
N GLY A 77 -5.79 9.86 -5.49
CA GLY A 77 -7.25 9.76 -5.55
C GLY A 77 -7.98 10.85 -4.75
N ASP A 78 -9.31 10.82 -4.80
CA ASP A 78 -10.23 11.77 -4.15
C ASP A 78 -11.25 11.08 -3.22
N TRP A 79 -11.19 9.75 -3.12
CA TRP A 79 -12.11 8.94 -2.32
C TRP A 79 -11.77 8.89 -0.84
N PHE A 80 -10.57 9.27 -0.41
CA PHE A 80 -10.19 9.39 1.01
C PHE A 80 -10.00 10.84 1.41
N TRP A 81 -10.22 11.18 2.68
CA TRP A 81 -10.09 12.56 3.15
C TRP A 81 -8.66 13.13 3.11
N TRP A 82 -7.64 12.28 2.97
CA TRP A 82 -6.25 12.68 2.71
C TRP A 82 -5.93 12.82 1.22
N GLY A 83 -6.90 12.56 0.34
CA GLY A 83 -6.75 12.57 -1.11
C GLY A 83 -6.46 13.94 -1.72
N LYS A 84 -6.12 13.94 -3.00
CA LYS A 84 -5.62 15.09 -3.77
C LYS A 84 -6.53 16.30 -3.72
N SER A 85 -7.85 16.08 -3.77
CA SER A 85 -8.87 17.14 -3.75
C SER A 85 -9.06 17.78 -2.38
N HIS A 86 -8.56 17.14 -1.31
CA HIS A 86 -8.90 17.50 0.08
C HIS A 86 -7.71 18.05 0.87
N CYS A 87 -6.52 18.08 0.27
CA CYS A 87 -5.35 18.75 0.83
C CYS A 87 -4.33 19.14 -0.25
N THR A 88 -3.54 20.16 0.02
CA THR A 88 -2.43 20.56 -0.84
C THR A 88 -1.27 19.55 -0.76
N PRO A 89 -0.37 19.49 -1.77
CA PRO A 89 0.82 18.66 -1.70
C PRO A 89 1.70 18.94 -0.48
N GLN A 90 1.80 20.20 -0.05
CA GLN A 90 2.63 20.57 1.10
C GLN A 90 2.01 20.13 2.43
N GLU A 91 0.69 20.22 2.57
CA GLU A 91 -0.04 19.69 3.74
C GLU A 91 0.15 18.17 3.84
N PHE A 92 0.03 17.44 2.73
CA PHE A 92 0.26 15.98 2.72
C PHE A 92 1.68 15.61 3.12
N LYS A 93 2.70 16.28 2.55
CA LYS A 93 4.11 16.08 2.92
C LYS A 93 4.34 16.35 4.41
N THR A 94 3.69 17.38 4.95
CA THR A 94 3.77 17.74 6.37
C THR A 94 3.14 16.65 7.25
N LEU A 95 1.96 16.16 6.88
CA LEU A 95 1.29 15.05 7.56
C LEU A 95 2.17 13.80 7.58
N TRP A 96 2.72 13.41 6.43
CA TRP A 96 3.59 12.24 6.34
C TRP A 96 4.82 12.37 7.24
N LYS A 97 5.58 13.46 7.08
CA LYS A 97 6.81 13.71 7.87
C LYS A 97 6.53 13.69 9.36
N PHE A 98 5.46 14.37 9.79
CA PHE A 98 5.07 14.37 11.20
C PHE A 98 4.73 12.96 11.70
N THR A 99 3.98 12.18 10.92
CA THR A 99 3.59 10.82 11.28
C THR A 99 4.79 9.92 11.50
N VAL A 100 5.72 9.91 10.53
CA VAL A 100 6.95 9.13 10.60
C VAL A 100 7.82 9.56 11.78
N SER A 101 8.12 10.86 11.91
CA SER A 101 8.96 11.35 13.00
C SER A 101 8.32 11.16 14.36
N TYR A 102 7.01 11.31 14.50
CA TYR A 102 6.37 11.11 15.78
C TYR A 102 6.37 9.63 16.19
N LEU A 103 6.07 8.70 15.28
CA LEU A 103 6.15 7.26 15.55
C LEU A 103 7.58 6.81 15.82
N ARG A 104 8.52 7.13 14.93
CA ARG A 104 9.92 6.68 14.98
C ARG A 104 10.71 7.37 16.10
N ASP A 105 10.65 8.69 16.16
CA ASP A 105 11.58 9.49 16.98
C ASP A 105 10.98 9.81 18.36
N SER A 106 9.66 10.05 18.45
CA SER A 106 9.01 10.42 19.72
C SER A 106 8.38 9.25 20.46
N LEU A 107 7.89 8.24 19.74
CA LEU A 107 7.20 7.07 20.32
C LEU A 107 8.04 5.77 20.21
N ALA A 108 9.29 5.88 19.76
CA ALA A 108 10.27 4.80 19.70
C ALA A 108 9.79 3.53 18.96
N VAL A 109 9.00 3.71 17.90
CA VAL A 109 8.59 2.59 17.03
C VAL A 109 9.71 2.27 16.06
N HIS A 110 10.41 1.16 16.29
CA HIS A 110 11.59 0.74 15.51
C HIS A 110 11.38 -0.54 14.69
N ASN A 111 10.15 -1.04 14.61
CA ASN A 111 9.77 -2.21 13.82
C ASN A 111 8.89 -1.87 12.60
N PHE A 112 8.87 -0.61 12.16
CA PHE A 112 8.19 -0.20 10.94
C PHE A 112 9.15 0.06 9.78
N ILE A 113 8.71 -0.36 8.60
CA ILE A 113 9.22 0.03 7.27
C ILE A 113 8.14 0.89 6.63
N TYR A 114 8.42 2.13 6.26
CA TYR A 114 7.42 3.07 5.74
C TYR A 114 7.26 2.96 4.21
N ALA A 115 6.06 2.60 3.75
CA ALA A 115 5.75 2.40 2.34
C ALA A 115 4.86 3.53 1.76
N PHE A 116 5.35 4.22 0.73
CA PHE A 116 4.65 5.27 -0.01
C PHE A 116 4.01 4.73 -1.28
N SER A 117 2.68 4.71 -1.35
CA SER A 117 1.93 4.12 -2.46
C SER A 117 0.77 5.02 -2.91
N PRO A 118 0.91 5.81 -4.00
CA PRO A 118 -0.24 6.33 -4.72
C PRO A 118 -1.07 5.16 -5.31
N ASP A 119 -2.25 5.49 -5.82
CA ASP A 119 -2.98 4.65 -6.78
C ASP A 119 -2.26 4.74 -8.14
N ASN A 120 -2.98 4.73 -9.26
CA ASN A 120 -2.39 4.66 -10.59
C ASN A 120 -2.49 5.98 -11.38
N LYS A 121 -2.71 7.14 -10.72
CA LYS A 121 -3.00 8.43 -11.37
C LYS A 121 -1.74 9.23 -11.70
N PHE A 122 -0.72 8.57 -12.22
CA PHE A 122 0.54 9.18 -12.67
C PHE A 122 1.05 8.52 -13.96
N ASN A 123 1.78 9.29 -14.77
CA ASN A 123 2.39 8.88 -16.03
C ASN A 123 3.87 9.26 -16.14
N SER A 124 4.43 9.90 -15.10
CA SER A 124 5.83 10.32 -15.01
C SER A 124 6.37 10.24 -13.59
N GLU A 125 7.71 10.19 -13.43
CA GLU A 125 8.37 10.28 -12.12
C GLU A 125 7.98 11.58 -11.38
N ALA A 126 7.84 12.70 -12.09
CA ALA A 126 7.46 13.98 -11.47
C ALA A 126 6.06 13.94 -10.84
N GLU A 127 5.09 13.32 -11.52
CA GLU A 127 3.73 13.14 -10.99
C GLU A 127 3.71 12.15 -9.82
N PHE A 128 4.43 11.03 -9.95
CA PHE A 128 4.61 10.06 -8.86
C PHE A 128 5.17 10.72 -7.59
N LEU A 129 6.08 11.68 -7.76
CA LEU A 129 6.74 12.38 -6.65
C LEU A 129 6.05 13.68 -6.20
N GLU A 130 4.91 14.07 -6.79
CA GLU A 130 4.20 15.33 -6.47
C GLU A 130 4.05 15.52 -4.95
N ARG A 131 3.68 14.44 -4.25
CA ARG A 131 3.42 14.37 -2.81
C ARG A 131 4.47 13.61 -2.01
N TYR A 132 5.58 13.22 -2.65
CA TYR A 132 6.64 12.47 -1.98
C TYR A 132 7.30 13.30 -0.86
N PRO A 133 7.42 12.75 0.36
CA PRO A 133 7.91 13.48 1.53
C PRO A 133 9.44 13.58 1.58
N GLY A 134 10.16 12.84 0.74
CA GLY A 134 11.63 12.80 0.71
C GLY A 134 12.18 11.46 1.22
N ASN A 135 13.40 11.14 0.78
CA ASN A 135 14.03 9.83 1.01
C ASN A 135 14.24 9.47 2.49
N GLU A 136 14.29 10.44 3.41
CA GLU A 136 14.47 10.20 4.84
C GLU A 136 13.21 9.69 5.55
N PHE A 137 12.05 9.75 4.87
CA PHE A 137 10.74 9.42 5.43
C PHE A 137 10.07 8.23 4.74
N VAL A 138 10.75 7.59 3.80
CA VAL A 138 10.23 6.47 3.00
C VAL A 138 11.32 5.42 2.83
N ASP A 139 10.99 4.18 3.17
CA ASP A 139 11.87 3.02 3.00
C ASP A 139 11.53 2.26 1.71
N MET A 140 10.25 2.23 1.36
CA MET A 140 9.71 1.54 0.20
C MET A 140 8.77 2.44 -0.59
N VAL A 141 8.89 2.42 -1.91
CA VAL A 141 7.91 3.01 -2.82
C VAL A 141 7.02 1.91 -3.41
N GLY A 142 5.76 2.22 -3.66
CA GLY A 142 4.84 1.27 -4.29
C GLY A 142 3.82 1.97 -5.16
N MET A 143 2.89 1.20 -5.71
CA MET A 143 1.63 1.73 -6.21
C MET A 143 0.51 0.71 -6.02
N ASP A 144 -0.70 1.23 -5.94
CA ASP A 144 -1.94 0.47 -6.01
C ASP A 144 -2.49 0.62 -7.43
N ASN A 145 -2.80 -0.49 -8.11
CA ASN A 145 -3.28 -0.45 -9.48
C ASN A 145 -4.15 -1.66 -9.82
N TYR A 146 -5.45 -1.38 -9.83
CA TYR A 146 -6.49 -2.30 -10.32
C TYR A 146 -7.02 -1.86 -11.69
N GLY A 147 -7.01 -0.55 -11.95
CA GLY A 147 -7.62 0.08 -13.12
C GLY A 147 -7.02 -0.40 -14.43
N ASP A 148 -5.70 -0.53 -14.49
CA ASP A 148 -4.99 -0.96 -15.70
C ASP A 148 -5.00 -2.49 -15.86
N PHE A 149 -5.44 -3.22 -14.84
CA PHE A 149 -5.32 -4.68 -14.72
C PHE A 149 -6.67 -5.42 -14.75
N GLY A 150 -7.70 -4.82 -15.33
CA GLY A 150 -8.96 -5.50 -15.63
C GLY A 150 -10.18 -5.00 -14.85
N ARG A 151 -10.04 -4.03 -13.93
CA ARG A 151 -11.20 -3.45 -13.23
C ARG A 151 -12.23 -2.94 -14.25
N ASP A 152 -13.50 -3.27 -14.02
CA ASP A 152 -14.62 -2.96 -14.93
C ASP A 152 -14.45 -3.49 -16.36
N GLY A 153 -13.67 -4.57 -16.53
CA GLY A 153 -13.38 -5.19 -17.83
C GLY A 153 -12.38 -4.39 -18.69
N LYS A 154 -11.69 -3.40 -18.11
CA LYS A 154 -10.73 -2.54 -18.81
C LYS A 154 -9.30 -2.99 -18.52
N TYR A 155 -8.54 -3.24 -19.58
CA TYR A 155 -7.12 -3.60 -19.51
C TYR A 155 -6.30 -2.55 -20.24
N ASP A 156 -5.26 -2.06 -19.58
CA ASP A 156 -4.20 -1.24 -20.17
C ASP A 156 -2.85 -1.68 -19.57
N LEU A 157 -2.47 -2.91 -19.90
CA LEU A 157 -1.29 -3.56 -19.32
C LEU A 157 0.01 -2.84 -19.68
N GLU A 158 0.05 -2.13 -20.81
CA GLU A 158 1.18 -1.29 -21.20
C GLU A 158 1.32 -0.08 -20.27
N ALA A 159 0.22 0.64 -19.99
CA ALA A 159 0.24 1.72 -19.02
C ALA A 159 0.56 1.21 -17.61
N GLY A 160 -0.04 0.08 -17.19
CA GLY A 160 0.25 -0.55 -15.91
C GLY A 160 1.74 -0.90 -15.74
N LEU A 161 2.36 -1.51 -16.77
CA LEU A 161 3.78 -1.81 -16.78
C LEU A 161 4.63 -0.54 -16.71
N LYS A 162 4.32 0.48 -17.51
CA LYS A 162 5.04 1.76 -17.52
C LYS A 162 5.03 2.41 -16.13
N LYS A 163 3.91 2.38 -15.42
CA LYS A 163 3.79 2.89 -14.06
C LYS A 163 4.63 2.07 -13.07
N LEU A 164 4.59 0.73 -13.15
CA LEU A 164 5.47 -0.13 -12.34
C LEU A 164 6.96 0.14 -12.61
N GLN A 165 7.34 0.41 -13.87
CA GLN A 165 8.70 0.76 -14.24
C GLN A 165 9.14 2.09 -13.59
N ILE A 166 8.29 3.12 -13.59
CA ILE A 166 8.57 4.39 -12.88
C ILE A 166 8.87 4.13 -11.39
N VAL A 167 8.03 3.33 -10.71
CA VAL A 167 8.21 2.98 -9.29
C VAL A 167 9.52 2.22 -9.07
N SER A 168 9.78 1.20 -9.90
CA SER A 168 10.98 0.35 -9.81
C SER A 168 12.27 1.12 -10.09
N GLU A 169 12.29 1.95 -11.14
CA GLU A 169 13.45 2.76 -11.52
C GLU A 169 13.76 3.81 -10.47
N TYR A 170 12.74 4.50 -9.94
CA TYR A 170 12.91 5.44 -8.84
C TYR A 170 13.50 4.75 -7.61
N ALA A 171 13.01 3.56 -7.26
CA ALA A 171 13.52 2.81 -6.12
C ALA A 171 15.01 2.45 -6.29
N ILE A 172 15.39 1.92 -7.46
CA ILE A 172 16.79 1.59 -7.76
C ILE A 172 17.67 2.84 -7.69
N LYS A 173 17.24 3.94 -8.31
CA LYS A 173 17.96 5.23 -8.35
C LYS A 173 18.21 5.81 -6.96
N ASN A 174 17.30 5.58 -6.01
CA ASN A 174 17.35 6.18 -4.66
C ASN A 174 17.71 5.19 -3.54
N GLY A 175 18.13 3.97 -3.89
CA GLY A 175 18.47 2.93 -2.91
C GLY A 175 17.27 2.51 -2.04
N LYS A 176 16.06 2.50 -2.62
CA LYS A 176 14.81 2.10 -1.97
C LYS A 176 14.33 0.74 -2.47
N LEU A 177 13.34 0.19 -1.78
CA LEU A 177 12.60 -0.98 -2.24
C LEU A 177 11.39 -0.53 -3.07
N ALA A 178 10.98 -1.34 -4.04
CA ALA A 178 9.72 -1.17 -4.78
C ALA A 178 8.75 -2.33 -4.51
N ALA A 179 7.45 -2.08 -4.58
CA ALA A 179 6.42 -3.11 -4.51
C ALA A 179 5.17 -2.76 -5.33
N PHE A 180 4.44 -3.77 -5.78
CA PHE A 180 3.09 -3.60 -6.30
C PHE A 180 2.12 -3.78 -5.12
N THR A 181 1.88 -2.68 -4.40
CA THR A 181 1.35 -2.72 -3.02
C THR A 181 -0.10 -3.15 -2.95
N GLU A 182 -0.87 -2.91 -4.01
CA GLU A 182 -2.17 -3.53 -4.23
C GLU A 182 -2.48 -3.72 -5.72
N THR A 183 -3.08 -4.86 -6.05
CA THR A 183 -3.66 -5.13 -7.36
C THR A 183 -4.72 -6.23 -7.26
N GLY A 184 -5.28 -6.64 -8.38
CA GLY A 184 -6.20 -7.75 -8.45
C GLY A 184 -7.32 -7.54 -9.46
N LEU A 185 -7.99 -8.63 -9.79
CA LEU A 185 -9.26 -8.61 -10.51
C LEU A 185 -10.35 -9.08 -9.56
N GLU A 186 -11.31 -8.22 -9.25
CA GLU A 186 -12.44 -8.59 -8.38
C GLU A 186 -13.18 -9.79 -8.97
N SER A 187 -13.57 -10.74 -8.11
CA SER A 187 -14.13 -12.05 -8.47
C SER A 187 -13.22 -12.96 -9.31
N VAL A 188 -11.99 -12.53 -9.63
CA VAL A 188 -11.05 -13.23 -10.53
C VAL A 188 -11.79 -13.72 -11.80
N ALA A 189 -12.53 -12.81 -12.42
CA ALA A 189 -13.46 -13.13 -13.51
C ALA A 189 -12.77 -13.69 -14.76
N ASP A 190 -11.52 -13.28 -15.01
CA ASP A 190 -10.64 -13.90 -15.99
C ASP A 190 -9.92 -15.11 -15.36
N LYS A 191 -10.16 -16.29 -15.93
CA LYS A 191 -9.63 -17.56 -15.44
C LYS A 191 -8.12 -17.71 -15.63
N ALA A 192 -7.49 -16.88 -16.45
CA ALA A 192 -6.07 -16.89 -16.75
C ALA A 192 -5.35 -15.63 -16.22
N TRP A 193 -6.02 -14.86 -15.35
CA TRP A 193 -5.51 -13.55 -14.90
C TRP A 193 -4.16 -13.65 -14.19
N TYR A 194 -3.90 -14.69 -13.40
CA TYR A 194 -2.63 -14.81 -12.70
C TYR A 194 -1.48 -15.12 -13.66
N SER A 195 -1.58 -16.12 -14.53
CA SER A 195 -0.48 -16.48 -15.43
C SER A 195 -0.33 -15.51 -16.60
N GLU A 196 -1.44 -15.10 -17.23
CA GLU A 196 -1.41 -14.34 -18.48
C GLU A 196 -1.37 -12.84 -18.28
N THR A 197 -1.85 -12.33 -17.14
CA THR A 197 -1.81 -10.90 -16.81
C THR A 197 -0.75 -10.62 -15.75
N LEU A 198 -0.96 -11.07 -14.51
CA LEU A 198 -0.12 -10.66 -13.39
C LEU A 198 1.33 -11.14 -13.54
N LEU A 199 1.53 -12.45 -13.77
CA LEU A 199 2.86 -13.07 -13.86
C LEU A 199 3.69 -12.49 -15.01
N LYS A 200 3.08 -12.32 -16.19
CA LYS A 200 3.77 -11.73 -17.35
C LYS A 200 4.24 -10.32 -17.04
N ILE A 201 3.39 -9.50 -16.41
CA ILE A 201 3.77 -8.13 -16.04
C ILE A 201 4.91 -8.12 -15.02
N VAL A 202 4.82 -8.86 -13.92
CA VAL A 202 5.87 -8.83 -12.88
C VAL A 202 7.19 -9.45 -13.34
N LYS A 203 7.16 -10.32 -14.37
CA LYS A 203 8.36 -10.87 -15.03
C LYS A 203 8.98 -9.93 -16.08
N SER A 204 8.39 -8.77 -16.32
CA SER A 204 8.90 -7.85 -17.35
C SER A 204 10.36 -7.49 -17.10
N PRO A 205 11.22 -7.47 -18.13
CA PRO A 205 12.64 -7.19 -17.96
C PRO A 205 12.87 -5.87 -17.23
N LYS A 206 13.89 -5.84 -16.35
CA LYS A 206 14.31 -4.69 -15.54
C LYS A 206 13.33 -4.25 -14.44
N LEU A 207 12.14 -4.85 -14.35
CA LEU A 207 11.24 -4.60 -13.23
C LEU A 207 11.77 -5.30 -11.98
N ARG A 208 11.93 -4.56 -10.88
CA ARG A 208 12.45 -5.07 -9.59
C ARG A 208 11.49 -4.75 -8.47
N LEU A 209 10.59 -5.69 -8.18
CA LEU A 209 9.61 -5.57 -7.11
C LEU A 209 9.94 -6.56 -5.99
N SER A 210 9.73 -6.13 -4.75
CA SER A 210 9.95 -6.94 -3.55
C SER A 210 8.76 -7.87 -3.28
N TYR A 211 7.55 -7.41 -3.58
CA TYR A 211 6.33 -8.20 -3.50
C TYR A 211 5.22 -7.62 -4.39
N VAL A 212 4.19 -8.44 -4.60
CA VAL A 212 2.86 -8.02 -5.08
C VAL A 212 1.80 -8.55 -4.12
N LEU A 213 0.77 -7.73 -3.85
CA LEU A 213 -0.32 -8.09 -2.94
C LEU A 213 -1.66 -7.91 -3.64
N VAL A 214 -2.53 -8.93 -3.52
CA VAL A 214 -3.94 -8.85 -3.90
C VAL A 214 -4.82 -8.57 -2.69
N TRP A 215 -5.94 -7.88 -2.90
CA TRP A 215 -6.83 -7.50 -1.81
C TRP A 215 -7.55 -8.69 -1.17
N ARG A 216 -8.30 -8.41 -0.10
CA ARG A 216 -8.96 -9.41 0.74
C ARG A 216 -9.99 -10.27 -0.02
N ASN A 217 -10.22 -11.47 0.51
CA ASN A 217 -11.44 -12.23 0.23
C ASN A 217 -12.49 -11.94 1.30
N ASN A 218 -13.60 -11.28 0.94
CA ASN A 218 -14.67 -10.95 1.86
C ASN A 218 -15.63 -12.12 2.07
N SER A 219 -15.60 -12.76 3.24
CA SER A 219 -16.52 -13.86 3.55
C SER A 219 -18.01 -13.47 3.53
N ARG A 220 -18.32 -12.16 3.55
CA ARG A 220 -19.70 -11.62 3.51
C ARG A 220 -20.13 -11.14 2.12
N SER A 221 -19.28 -11.24 1.09
CA SER A 221 -19.64 -10.86 -0.27
C SER A 221 -19.31 -11.98 -1.24
N PRO A 222 -20.26 -12.41 -2.09
CA PRO A 222 -20.00 -13.44 -3.09
C PRO A 222 -19.09 -12.97 -4.23
N THR A 223 -18.85 -11.67 -4.37
CA THR A 223 -18.09 -11.09 -5.49
C THR A 223 -16.80 -10.38 -5.07
N HIS A 224 -16.70 -9.92 -3.82
CA HIS A 224 -15.54 -9.14 -3.36
C HIS A 224 -14.41 -10.04 -2.85
N PHE A 225 -13.70 -10.67 -3.78
CA PHE A 225 -12.51 -11.47 -3.53
C PHE A 225 -11.50 -11.29 -4.67
N TYR A 226 -10.22 -11.43 -4.34
CA TYR A 226 -9.12 -11.20 -5.28
C TYR A 226 -8.09 -12.34 -5.29
N ALA A 227 -8.30 -13.36 -4.46
CA ALA A 227 -7.64 -14.66 -4.54
C ALA A 227 -8.69 -15.78 -4.75
N PRO A 228 -8.40 -16.80 -5.57
CA PRO A 228 -9.33 -17.91 -5.72
C PRO A 228 -9.42 -18.74 -4.44
N PHE A 229 -10.50 -19.50 -4.34
CA PHE A 229 -10.75 -20.47 -3.27
C PHE A 229 -11.08 -21.83 -3.90
N PRO A 230 -10.97 -22.95 -3.15
CA PRO A 230 -11.27 -24.28 -3.68
C PRO A 230 -12.63 -24.34 -4.38
N GLY A 231 -12.66 -24.82 -5.63
CA GLY A 231 -13.84 -24.85 -6.49
C GLY A 231 -14.01 -23.63 -7.40
N HIS A 232 -13.23 -22.54 -7.22
CA HIS A 232 -13.23 -21.41 -8.15
C HIS A 232 -12.56 -21.76 -9.49
N ASN A 233 -13.06 -21.19 -10.59
CA ASN A 233 -12.61 -21.53 -11.95
C ASN A 233 -11.14 -21.16 -12.24
N SER A 234 -10.56 -20.22 -11.49
CA SER A 234 -9.16 -19.78 -11.64
C SER A 234 -8.17 -20.50 -10.71
N VAL A 235 -8.60 -21.54 -9.99
CA VAL A 235 -7.70 -22.30 -9.09
C VAL A 235 -6.51 -22.89 -9.86
N ASN A 236 -6.73 -23.48 -11.03
CA ASN A 236 -5.65 -24.10 -11.81
C ASN A 236 -4.63 -23.06 -12.30
N ASP A 237 -5.08 -21.88 -12.70
CA ASP A 237 -4.24 -20.75 -13.10
C ASP A 237 -3.44 -20.20 -11.92
N PHE A 238 -4.08 -20.00 -10.77
CA PHE A 238 -3.37 -19.59 -9.56
C PHE A 238 -2.34 -20.62 -9.09
N LEU A 239 -2.63 -21.92 -9.24
CA LEU A 239 -1.64 -22.97 -8.98
C LEU A 239 -0.47 -22.91 -9.96
N ALA A 240 -0.69 -22.55 -11.22
CA ALA A 240 0.40 -22.31 -12.17
C ALA A 240 1.26 -21.12 -11.76
N PHE A 241 0.63 -20.00 -11.34
CA PHE A 241 1.32 -18.85 -10.75
C PHE A 241 2.14 -19.23 -9.52
N TYR A 242 1.53 -19.95 -8.56
CA TYR A 242 2.16 -20.42 -7.33
C TYR A 242 3.36 -21.34 -7.55
N ASN A 243 3.30 -22.20 -8.58
CA ASN A 243 4.38 -23.14 -8.89
C ASN A 243 5.46 -22.55 -9.81
N ASP A 244 5.25 -21.33 -10.33
CA ASP A 244 6.25 -20.67 -11.15
C ASP A 244 7.47 -20.26 -10.30
N LYS A 245 8.67 -20.61 -10.78
CA LYS A 245 9.95 -20.39 -10.08
C LYS A 245 10.26 -18.92 -9.79
N PHE A 246 9.59 -17.98 -10.45
CA PHE A 246 9.73 -16.55 -10.19
C PHE A 246 8.99 -16.11 -8.93
N THR A 247 7.93 -16.83 -8.55
CA THR A 247 7.13 -16.49 -7.37
C THR A 247 7.69 -17.15 -6.12
N LEU A 248 7.51 -16.49 -4.99
CA LEU A 248 7.85 -17.02 -3.67
C LEU A 248 6.62 -16.90 -2.78
N PHE A 249 6.28 -18.00 -2.12
CA PHE A 249 5.26 -18.04 -1.08
C PHE A 249 5.93 -18.36 0.26
N GLU A 250 5.16 -18.38 1.36
CA GLU A 250 5.74 -18.51 2.71
C GLU A 250 6.69 -19.71 2.87
N LYS A 251 6.39 -20.85 2.22
CA LYS A 251 7.23 -22.06 2.27
C LYS A 251 8.63 -21.86 1.65
N ASP A 252 8.76 -20.89 0.74
CA ASP A 252 9.98 -20.63 -0.02
C ASP A 252 10.89 -19.62 0.69
N LEU A 253 10.33 -18.85 1.63
CA LEU A 253 11.05 -17.84 2.40
C LEU A 253 12.00 -18.48 3.42
N LYS A 254 13.30 -18.22 3.27
CA LYS A 254 14.36 -18.75 4.15
C LYS A 254 15.11 -17.62 4.83
N LYS A 255 15.18 -17.67 6.16
CA LYS A 255 16.02 -16.78 6.99
C LYS A 255 15.82 -15.28 6.73
N ILE A 256 14.61 -14.84 6.36
CA ILE A 256 14.34 -13.43 6.01
C ILE A 256 14.53 -12.44 7.19
N TYR A 257 14.61 -12.96 8.42
CA TYR A 257 14.82 -12.18 9.65
C TYR A 257 16.13 -12.53 10.36
N SER A 258 17.04 -13.26 9.69
CA SER A 258 18.35 -13.61 10.25
C SER A 258 19.43 -12.85 9.48
N TYR A 259 20.36 -12.25 10.21
CA TYR A 259 21.58 -11.62 9.68
C TYR A 259 22.74 -12.61 9.68
#